data_AF-A0A1A7XW79-F1
#
_entry.id   AF-A0A1A7XW79-F1
#
_cell.length_a   1.000
_cell.length_b   1.000
_cell.length_c   1.000
_cell.angle_alpha   90.00
_cell.angle_beta   90.00
_cell.angle_gamma   90.00
#
_symmetry.space_group_name_H-M   'P 1'
#
loop_
_entity.id
_entity.type
_entity.pdbx_description
1 polymer ?
#
loop_
_entity_poly.entity_id
_entity_poly.type
_entity_poly.pdbx_seq_one_letter_code
_entity_poly.pdbx_strand_id
1 'polypeptide(L)'
;LGRSKIFIRFPKTLFTTEDALEAKKPEIAVVLQKSWRGYREWANYQRIRHAVIVIQSAWRGTKARRRAKRRRQAAELIRRLIKGFIYRHEDYCPENEYFLDHVRYSFLKKLSKNLPKSVLDKSWLTPPPSVVEASEYLQTLHMRNMVIKYCRRVQPEWKKQMMQKVVASEIFKDQKDNYPPSVGRLFLDSRLEREQISLKVLQTLGSEKVQYGVSVIKYDRRGFKPRARQLLLMNSFAVLVDRTKIKQRIDYATLRGISVSSLMDGMVVLHVLCEDNKQKGDAVMHCSHVIELVTKVSMLAGKTSYVNVSPGSIRFTVARNKEGIIDFIRGSELKVAKGKRGHLVVIAPRITAS
;
A
#
# COMPACT_ATOMS: atom_id res chain seq x y z
N LEU A 1 -42.04 75.51 88.25
CA LEU A 1 -40.75 75.93 87.66
C LEU A 1 -40.62 77.43 87.81
N GLY A 2 -39.45 77.97 88.14
CA GLY A 2 -39.21 79.41 88.07
C GLY A 2 -38.99 79.88 86.63
N ARG A 3 -38.99 81.20 86.40
CA ARG A 3 -38.71 81.78 85.07
C ARG A 3 -37.31 81.46 84.54
N SER A 4 -36.33 81.22 85.42
CA SER A 4 -34.93 80.98 85.05
C SER A 4 -34.29 79.71 85.65
N LYS A 5 -34.92 79.10 86.66
CA LYS A 5 -34.37 77.93 87.37
C LYS A 5 -35.46 76.93 87.74
N ILE A 6 -35.10 75.65 87.75
CA ILE A 6 -35.95 74.56 88.23
C ILE A 6 -35.62 74.33 89.70
N PHE A 7 -36.63 74.43 90.56
CA PHE A 7 -36.48 74.17 91.99
C PHE A 7 -36.93 72.73 92.28
N ILE A 8 -36.01 71.90 92.77
CA ILE A 8 -36.28 70.51 93.15
C ILE A 8 -36.51 70.47 94.65
N ARG A 9 -37.71 70.07 95.06
CA ARG A 9 -38.15 70.16 96.47
C ARG A 9 -37.60 69.03 97.35
N PHE A 10 -37.40 67.84 96.76
CA PHE A 10 -36.95 66.65 97.48
C PHE A 10 -35.62 66.15 96.91
N PRO A 11 -34.59 65.94 97.74
CA PRO A 11 -33.30 65.40 97.28
C PRO A 11 -33.44 64.07 96.54
N LYS A 12 -34.39 63.22 96.96
CA LYS A 12 -34.67 61.92 96.30
C LYS A 12 -34.99 62.07 94.81
N THR A 13 -35.72 63.11 94.40
CA THR A 13 -36.06 63.33 92.99
C THR A 13 -34.83 63.66 92.16
N LEU A 14 -33.91 64.49 92.68
CA LEU A 14 -32.65 64.81 92.03
C LEU A 14 -31.80 63.54 91.84
N PHE A 15 -31.64 62.74 92.91
CA PHE A 15 -30.87 61.49 92.84
C PHE A 15 -31.52 60.47 91.89
N THR A 16 -32.84 60.32 91.88
CA THR A 16 -33.51 59.41 90.92
C THR A 16 -33.33 59.84 89.46
N THR A 17 -33.31 61.15 89.17
CA THR A 17 -33.07 61.64 87.81
C THR A 17 -31.61 61.47 87.39
N GLU A 18 -30.68 61.65 88.33
CA GLU A 18 -29.25 61.40 88.10
C GLU A 18 -28.98 59.90 87.89
N ASP A 19 -29.56 59.02 88.73
CA ASP A 19 -29.46 57.56 88.59
C ASP A 19 -30.08 57.08 87.27
N ALA A 20 -31.22 57.67 86.86
CA ALA A 20 -31.84 57.36 85.57
C ALA A 20 -30.99 57.84 84.39
N LEU A 21 -30.33 58.99 84.51
CA LEU A 21 -29.37 59.47 83.52
C LEU A 21 -28.15 58.54 83.45
N GLU A 22 -27.59 58.16 84.60
CA GLU A 22 -26.46 57.24 84.70
C GLU A 22 -26.78 55.87 84.10
N ALA A 23 -27.97 55.32 84.40
CA ALA A 23 -28.46 54.08 83.79
C ALA A 23 -28.72 54.19 82.28
N LYS A 24 -28.98 55.38 81.74
CA LYS A 24 -29.16 55.61 80.29
C LYS A 24 -27.85 55.85 79.54
N LYS A 25 -26.77 56.27 80.20
CA LYS A 25 -25.44 56.49 79.57
C LYS A 25 -24.94 55.26 78.78
N PRO A 26 -25.03 54.01 79.28
CA PRO A 26 -24.65 52.81 78.52
C PRO A 26 -25.43 52.64 77.21
N GLU A 27 -26.75 52.89 77.22
CA GLU A 27 -27.60 52.76 76.04
C GLU A 27 -27.21 53.78 74.96
N ILE A 28 -27.02 55.05 75.35
CA ILE A 28 -26.58 56.12 74.44
C ILE A 28 -25.20 55.78 73.85
N ALA A 29 -24.27 55.29 74.68
CA ALA A 29 -22.96 54.86 74.22
C ALA A 29 -23.06 53.71 73.21
N VAL A 30 -23.93 52.72 73.45
CA VAL A 30 -24.18 51.61 72.51
C VAL A 30 -24.75 52.12 71.18
N VAL A 31 -25.69 53.07 71.18
CA VAL A 31 -26.25 53.65 69.95
C VAL A 31 -25.18 54.37 69.13
N LEU A 32 -24.36 55.21 69.77
CA LEU A 32 -23.25 55.91 69.11
C LEU A 32 -22.22 54.93 68.56
N GLN A 33 -21.81 53.94 69.37
CA GLN A 33 -20.86 52.91 68.95
C GLN A 33 -21.40 52.08 67.78
N LYS A 34 -22.68 51.68 67.82
CA LYS A 34 -23.34 50.93 66.74
C LYS A 34 -23.36 51.74 65.44
N SER A 35 -23.77 53.01 65.51
CA SER A 35 -23.81 53.91 64.35
C SER A 35 -22.42 54.09 63.74
N TRP A 36 -21.41 54.38 64.57
CA TRP A 36 -20.03 54.54 64.11
C TRP A 36 -19.45 53.26 63.52
N ARG A 37 -19.66 52.09 64.14
CA ARG A 37 -19.22 50.80 63.59
C ARG A 37 -19.88 50.54 62.23
N GLY A 38 -21.17 50.81 62.09
CA GLY A 38 -21.89 50.69 60.82
C GLY A 38 -21.32 51.61 59.72
N TYR A 39 -21.11 52.89 60.05
CA TYR A 39 -20.47 53.84 59.13
C TYR A 39 -19.07 53.39 58.72
N ARG A 40 -18.24 52.96 59.68
CA ARG A 40 -16.86 52.51 59.42
C ARG A 40 -16.83 51.33 58.45
N GLU A 41 -17.67 50.32 58.65
CA GLU A 41 -17.73 49.15 57.76
C GLU A 41 -18.31 49.51 56.39
N TRP A 42 -19.34 50.36 56.32
CA TRP A 42 -19.87 50.85 55.05
C TRP A 42 -18.82 51.63 54.25
N ALA A 43 -18.06 52.51 54.90
CA ALA A 43 -16.97 53.25 54.27
C ALA A 43 -15.83 52.33 53.81
N ASN A 44 -15.53 51.27 54.57
CA ASN A 44 -14.58 50.23 54.16
C ASN A 44 -15.06 49.47 52.91
N TYR A 45 -16.32 49.04 52.91
CA TYR A 45 -16.95 48.38 51.77
C TYR A 45 -16.92 49.25 50.51
N GLN A 46 -17.27 50.54 50.61
CA GLN A 46 -17.24 51.45 49.46
C GLN A 46 -15.81 51.62 48.90
N ARG A 47 -14.80 51.72 49.78
CA ARG A 47 -13.39 51.76 49.34
C ARG A 47 -12.97 50.51 48.58
N ILE A 48 -13.29 49.32 49.10
CA ILE A 48 -12.99 48.04 48.45
C ILE A 48 -13.74 47.94 47.12
N ARG A 49 -15.04 48.23 47.11
CA ARG A 49 -15.88 48.19 45.91
C ARG A 49 -15.35 49.12 44.82
N HIS A 50 -14.97 50.34 45.18
CA HIS A 50 -14.40 51.30 44.24
C HIS A 50 -13.08 50.77 43.65
N ALA A 51 -12.16 50.30 44.49
CA ALA A 51 -10.89 49.72 44.04
C ALA A 51 -11.10 48.54 43.09
N VAL A 52 -12.04 47.64 43.40
CA VAL A 52 -12.40 46.50 42.54
C VAL A 52 -12.94 46.98 41.19
N ILE A 53 -13.85 47.96 41.16
CA ILE A 53 -14.40 48.49 39.91
C ILE A 53 -13.31 49.12 39.04
N VAL A 54 -12.39 49.87 39.65
CA VAL A 54 -11.24 50.48 38.95
C VAL A 54 -10.36 49.40 38.34
N ILE A 55 -9.97 48.38 39.10
CA ILE A 55 -9.15 47.27 38.60
C ILE A 55 -9.87 46.50 37.48
N GLN A 56 -11.15 46.18 37.67
CA GLN A 56 -11.94 45.45 36.68
C GLN A 56 -12.09 46.25 35.37
N SER A 57 -12.38 47.54 35.44
CA SER A 57 -12.50 48.40 34.26
C SER A 57 -11.17 48.55 33.52
N ALA A 58 -10.06 48.74 34.26
CA ALA A 58 -8.71 48.76 33.70
C ALA A 58 -8.36 47.44 32.98
N TRP A 59 -8.70 46.30 33.58
CA TRP A 59 -8.50 44.99 32.97
C TRP A 59 -9.34 44.79 31.69
N ARG A 60 -10.64 45.14 31.72
CA ARG A 60 -11.50 45.10 30.53
C ARG A 60 -10.93 45.96 29.40
N GLY A 61 -10.44 47.16 29.72
CA GLY A 61 -9.74 48.04 28.77
C GLY A 61 -8.47 47.40 28.19
N THR A 62 -7.64 46.76 29.02
CA THR A 62 -6.43 46.07 28.55
C THR A 62 -6.77 44.88 27.64
N LYS A 63 -7.78 44.09 27.97
CA LYS A 63 -8.29 43.00 27.12
C LYS A 63 -8.78 43.55 25.77
N ALA A 64 -9.54 44.64 25.76
CA ALA A 64 -10.03 45.29 24.56
C ALA A 64 -8.88 45.81 23.68
N ARG A 65 -7.89 46.50 24.25
CA ARG A 65 -6.69 46.97 23.53
C ARG A 65 -5.88 45.82 22.93
N ARG A 66 -5.70 44.71 23.67
CA ARG A 66 -5.06 43.49 23.14
C ARG A 66 -5.84 42.88 21.97
N ARG A 67 -7.16 42.85 22.03
CA ARG A 67 -8.02 42.38 20.93
C ARG A 67 -7.91 43.29 19.71
N ALA A 68 -7.91 44.61 19.91
CA ALA A 68 -7.74 45.59 18.84
C ALA A 68 -6.36 45.47 18.16
N LYS A 69 -5.28 45.32 18.95
CA LYS A 69 -3.92 45.09 18.42
C LYS A 69 -3.87 43.83 17.54
N ARG A 70 -4.43 42.70 18.00
CA ARG A 70 -4.52 41.47 17.22
C ARG A 70 -5.28 41.64 15.91
N ARG A 71 -6.42 42.34 15.94
CA ARG A 71 -7.20 42.65 14.72
C ARG A 71 -6.41 43.50 13.72
N ARG A 72 -5.68 44.51 14.20
CA ARG A 72 -4.82 45.34 13.34
C ARG A 72 -3.69 44.53 12.71
N GLN A 73 -3.02 43.69 13.51
CA GLN A 73 -1.96 42.80 13.01
C GLN A 73 -2.48 41.82 11.94
N ALA A 74 -3.68 41.24 12.14
CA ALA A 74 -4.29 40.36 11.15
C ALA A 74 -4.63 41.11 9.86
N ALA A 75 -5.19 42.31 9.95
CA ALA A 75 -5.48 43.14 8.78
C ALA A 75 -4.19 43.50 8.01
N GLU A 76 -3.12 43.82 8.73
CA GLU A 76 -1.82 44.16 8.13
C GLU A 76 -1.20 42.96 7.42
N LEU A 77 -1.28 41.77 8.01
CA LEU A 77 -0.81 40.53 7.38
C LEU A 77 -1.57 40.23 6.09
N ILE A 78 -2.90 40.39 6.09
CA ILE A 78 -3.72 40.20 4.88
C ILE A 78 -3.31 41.22 3.80
N ARG A 79 -3.10 42.49 4.16
CA ARG A 79 -2.62 43.50 3.21
C ARG A 79 -1.24 43.15 2.66
N ARG A 80 -0.31 42.71 3.52
CA ARG A 80 1.04 42.28 3.09
C ARG A 80 0.96 41.12 2.10
N LEU A 81 0.08 40.15 2.35
CA LEU A 81 -0.16 39.04 1.42
C LEU A 81 -0.72 39.52 0.07
N ILE A 82 -1.72 40.38 0.08
CA ILE A 82 -2.33 40.93 -1.15
C ILE A 82 -1.32 41.79 -1.92
N LYS A 83 -0.59 42.66 -1.23
CA LYS A 83 0.47 43.48 -1.81
C LYS A 83 1.51 42.57 -2.47
N GLY A 84 1.99 41.54 -1.76
CA GLY A 84 2.93 40.58 -2.33
C GLY A 84 2.41 39.81 -3.53
N PHE A 85 1.11 39.48 -3.58
CA PHE A 85 0.48 38.89 -4.76
C PHE A 85 0.46 39.83 -5.97
N ILE A 86 0.25 41.13 -5.76
CA ILE A 86 0.30 42.13 -6.82
C ILE A 86 1.72 42.21 -7.40
N TYR A 87 2.74 42.25 -6.54
CA TYR A 87 4.17 42.29 -6.92
C TYR A 87 4.81 40.90 -7.16
N ARG A 88 4.01 39.87 -7.48
CA ARG A 88 4.49 38.48 -7.60
C ARG A 88 5.45 38.21 -8.75
N HIS A 89 5.47 39.10 -9.74
CA HIS A 89 6.31 38.99 -10.94
C HIS A 89 7.59 39.79 -10.84
N GLU A 90 7.72 40.61 -9.80
CA GLU A 90 8.96 41.33 -9.49
C GLU A 90 9.95 40.41 -8.79
N ASP A 91 11.21 40.83 -8.79
CA ASP A 91 12.25 40.20 -7.99
C ASP A 91 11.91 40.21 -6.48
N TYR A 92 12.57 39.33 -5.74
CA TYR A 92 12.34 39.18 -4.31
C TYR A 92 12.62 40.50 -3.56
N CYS A 93 11.59 41.06 -2.94
CA CYS A 93 11.61 42.35 -2.27
C CYS A 93 10.77 42.31 -0.96
N PRO A 94 10.92 43.30 -0.05
CA PRO A 94 10.17 43.33 1.20
C PRO A 94 8.64 43.27 1.03
N GLU A 95 8.13 43.79 -0.09
CA GLU A 95 6.71 43.80 -0.45
C GLU A 95 6.17 42.41 -0.81
N ASN A 96 6.95 41.58 -1.52
CA ASN A 96 6.51 40.27 -2.02
C ASN A 96 7.07 39.07 -1.23
N GLU A 97 8.08 39.27 -0.40
CA GLU A 97 8.73 38.25 0.44
C GLU A 97 7.70 37.32 1.12
N TYR A 98 6.74 37.90 1.84
CA TYR A 98 5.78 37.12 2.61
C TYR A 98 4.91 36.21 1.71
N PHE A 99 4.50 36.72 0.55
CA PHE A 99 3.68 35.97 -0.39
C PHE A 99 4.49 34.85 -1.05
N LEU A 100 5.69 35.15 -1.56
CA LEU A 100 6.54 34.17 -2.24
C LEU A 100 6.94 33.03 -1.31
N ASP A 101 7.35 33.34 -0.08
CA ASP A 101 7.71 32.33 0.92
C ASP A 101 6.51 31.51 1.35
N HIS A 102 5.34 32.13 1.48
CA HIS A 102 4.11 31.40 1.76
C HIS A 102 3.79 30.41 0.63
N VAL A 103 3.90 30.81 -0.64
CA VAL A 103 3.65 29.92 -1.79
C VAL A 103 4.64 28.75 -1.80
N ARG A 104 5.94 29.03 -1.61
CA ARG A 104 7.01 28.01 -1.54
C ARG A 104 6.74 27.01 -0.41
N TYR A 105 6.52 27.49 0.81
CA TYR A 105 6.24 26.65 1.98
C TYR A 105 4.95 25.84 1.81
N SER A 106 3.87 26.50 1.37
CA SER A 106 2.56 25.87 1.17
C SER A 106 2.63 24.75 0.13
N PHE A 107 3.34 24.99 -0.98
CA PHE A 107 3.57 23.97 -2.01
C PHE A 107 4.32 22.77 -1.44
N LEU A 108 5.49 22.97 -0.82
CA LEU A 108 6.28 21.86 -0.26
C LEU A 108 5.52 21.07 0.81
N LYS A 109 4.75 21.74 1.67
CA LYS A 109 3.92 21.09 2.70
C LYS A 109 2.76 20.29 2.12
N LYS A 110 2.14 20.77 1.04
CA LYS A 110 1.10 20.01 0.32
C LYS A 110 1.70 18.85 -0.44
N LEU A 111 2.83 19.06 -1.09
CA LEU A 111 3.53 18.04 -1.86
C LEU A 111 3.93 16.86 -0.96
N SER A 112 4.55 17.13 0.19
CA SER A 112 4.99 16.07 1.12
C SER A 112 3.87 15.15 1.61
N LYS A 113 2.62 15.64 1.64
CA LYS A 113 1.43 14.85 2.00
C LYS A 113 0.82 14.06 0.84
N ASN A 114 1.11 14.46 -0.40
CA ASN A 114 0.51 13.92 -1.62
C ASN A 114 1.59 13.33 -2.55
N LEU A 115 2.70 12.84 -2.00
CA LEU A 115 3.72 12.17 -2.78
C LEU A 115 3.19 10.83 -3.33
N PRO A 116 3.52 10.47 -4.59
CA PRO A 116 3.27 9.15 -5.14
C PRO A 116 3.81 8.05 -4.24
N LYS A 117 3.00 7.01 -4.03
CA LYS A 117 3.33 5.90 -3.12
C LYS A 117 4.00 4.72 -3.83
N SER A 118 3.89 4.65 -5.14
CA SER A 118 4.40 3.57 -5.99
C SER A 118 5.13 4.13 -7.19
N VAL A 119 6.08 3.36 -7.74
CA VAL A 119 6.79 3.69 -8.99
C VAL A 119 5.82 3.77 -10.17
N LEU A 120 4.71 3.02 -10.12
CA LEU A 120 3.68 3.05 -11.17
C LEU A 120 2.70 4.22 -11.03
N ASP A 121 2.69 4.88 -9.87
CA ASP A 121 1.84 6.02 -9.61
C ASP A 121 2.46 7.27 -10.24
N LYS A 122 1.84 7.74 -11.32
CA LYS A 122 2.27 8.92 -12.08
C LYS A 122 1.57 10.20 -11.62
N SER A 123 0.75 10.15 -10.57
CA SER A 123 0.10 11.34 -10.05
C SER A 123 1.14 12.35 -9.56
N TRP A 124 0.90 13.64 -9.78
CA TRP A 124 1.73 14.69 -9.23
C TRP A 124 0.88 15.93 -9.01
N LEU A 125 1.16 16.66 -7.92
CA LEU A 125 0.39 17.84 -7.57
C LEU A 125 0.66 18.95 -8.60
N THR A 126 -0.39 19.61 -9.09
CA THR A 126 -0.24 20.78 -9.96
C THR A 126 0.47 21.91 -9.22
N PRO A 127 1.66 22.35 -9.66
CA PRO A 127 2.42 23.38 -8.97
C PRO A 127 1.86 24.78 -9.27
N PRO A 128 2.01 25.73 -8.34
CA PRO A 128 1.85 27.15 -8.63
C PRO A 128 2.82 27.62 -9.73
N PRO A 129 2.45 28.61 -10.57
CA PRO A 129 3.28 29.09 -11.69
C PRO A 129 4.72 29.48 -11.30
N SER A 130 4.91 30.05 -10.11
CA SER A 130 6.22 30.49 -9.61
C SER A 130 7.17 29.36 -9.20
N VAL A 131 6.69 28.11 -9.12
CA VAL A 131 7.49 26.95 -8.66
C VAL A 131 7.38 25.75 -9.59
N VAL A 132 6.99 25.96 -10.85
CA VAL A 132 6.85 24.88 -11.85
C VAL A 132 8.18 24.16 -12.05
N GLU A 133 9.25 24.91 -12.32
CA GLU A 133 10.59 24.37 -12.52
C GLU A 133 11.07 23.53 -11.31
N ALA A 134 10.91 24.08 -10.10
CA ALA A 134 11.26 23.37 -8.87
C ALA A 134 10.42 22.08 -8.69
N SER A 135 9.14 22.11 -9.07
CA SER A 135 8.25 20.94 -9.02
C SER A 135 8.71 19.82 -9.95
N GLU A 136 9.15 20.15 -11.17
CA GLU A 136 9.67 19.17 -12.14
C GLU A 136 10.95 18.50 -11.64
N TYR A 137 11.87 19.28 -11.03
CA TYR A 137 13.06 18.73 -10.39
C TYR A 137 12.71 17.80 -9.23
N LEU A 138 11.77 18.21 -8.37
CA LEU A 138 11.32 17.39 -7.24
C LEU A 138 10.62 16.11 -7.70
N GLN A 139 9.83 16.17 -8.78
CA GLN A 139 9.17 15.00 -9.36
C GLN A 139 10.20 13.98 -9.85
N THR A 140 11.19 14.45 -10.62
CA THR A 140 12.27 13.62 -11.15
C THR A 140 13.09 13.00 -10.02
N LEU A 141 13.44 13.80 -9.01
CA LEU A 141 14.19 13.35 -7.84
C LEU A 141 13.41 12.32 -7.02
N HIS A 142 12.11 12.53 -6.80
CA HIS A 142 11.25 11.59 -6.07
C HIS A 142 11.13 10.27 -6.82
N MET A 143 10.85 10.29 -8.13
CA MET A 143 10.78 9.08 -8.95
C MET A 143 12.10 8.30 -8.92
N ARG A 144 13.23 8.99 -9.12
CA ARG A 144 14.55 8.37 -9.05
C ARG A 144 14.81 7.73 -7.68
N ASN A 145 14.47 8.44 -6.60
CA ASN A 145 14.61 7.91 -5.24
C ASN A 145 13.72 6.68 -5.00
N MET A 146 12.46 6.69 -5.47
CA MET A 146 11.57 5.54 -5.37
C MET A 146 12.10 4.32 -6.11
N VAL A 147 12.58 4.51 -7.35
CA VAL A 147 13.17 3.43 -8.16
C VAL A 147 14.41 2.87 -7.46
N ILE A 148 15.32 3.73 -6.99
CA ILE A 148 16.53 3.29 -6.27
C ILE A 148 16.15 2.52 -5.00
N LYS A 149 15.21 3.03 -4.20
CA LYS A 149 14.75 2.35 -2.97
C LYS A 149 14.12 1.00 -3.27
N TYR A 150 13.30 0.90 -4.32
CA TYR A 150 12.71 -0.35 -4.76
C TYR A 150 13.79 -1.35 -5.18
N CYS A 151 14.65 -0.97 -6.13
CA CYS A 151 15.70 -1.85 -6.66
C CYS A 151 16.68 -2.31 -5.57
N ARG A 152 17.01 -1.46 -4.60
CA ARG A 152 17.90 -1.82 -3.48
C ARG A 152 17.24 -2.69 -2.42
N ARG A 153 15.92 -2.60 -2.24
CA ARG A 153 15.17 -3.38 -1.24
C ARG A 153 14.84 -4.79 -1.73
N VAL A 154 14.70 -4.98 -3.04
CA VAL A 154 14.31 -6.27 -3.63
C VAL A 154 15.41 -7.31 -3.41
N GLN A 155 15.07 -8.40 -2.72
CA GLN A 155 15.95 -9.53 -2.52
C GLN A 155 16.20 -10.30 -3.84
N PRO A 156 17.38 -10.91 -4.05
CA PRO A 156 17.71 -11.64 -5.27
C PRO A 156 16.71 -12.75 -5.63
N GLU A 157 16.22 -13.48 -4.62
CA GLU A 157 15.24 -14.57 -4.78
C GLU A 157 13.90 -14.01 -5.26
N TRP A 158 13.48 -12.88 -4.68
CA TRP A 158 12.26 -12.21 -5.10
C TRP A 158 12.37 -11.62 -6.50
N LYS A 159 13.54 -11.08 -6.86
CA LYS A 159 13.84 -10.64 -8.24
C LYS A 159 13.70 -11.80 -9.22
N LYS A 160 14.29 -12.96 -8.91
CA LYS A 160 14.16 -14.20 -9.73
C LYS A 160 12.70 -14.59 -9.89
N GLN A 161 11.94 -14.62 -8.80
CA GLN A 161 10.51 -14.93 -8.79
C GLN A 161 9.70 -13.96 -9.68
N MET A 162 9.96 -12.66 -9.56
CA MET A 162 9.27 -11.64 -10.35
C MET A 162 9.63 -11.71 -11.83
N MET A 163 10.90 -11.91 -12.18
CA MET A 163 11.32 -12.10 -13.57
C MET A 163 10.60 -13.30 -14.22
N GLN A 164 10.49 -14.43 -13.52
CA GLN A 164 9.74 -15.57 -14.02
C GLN A 164 8.25 -15.24 -14.22
N LYS A 165 7.65 -14.51 -13.27
CA LYS A 165 6.24 -14.10 -13.38
C LYS A 165 5.97 -13.10 -14.51
N VAL A 166 6.92 -12.21 -14.81
CA VAL A 166 6.85 -11.30 -15.96
C VAL A 166 6.86 -12.10 -17.26
N VAL A 167 7.81 -13.03 -17.44
CA VAL A 167 7.86 -13.91 -18.63
C VAL A 167 6.58 -14.74 -18.75
N ALA A 168 6.06 -15.27 -17.63
CA ALA A 168 4.79 -15.99 -17.64
C ALA A 168 3.62 -15.08 -18.09
N SER A 169 3.62 -13.81 -17.65
CA SER A 169 2.61 -12.83 -18.10
C SER A 169 2.73 -12.54 -19.58
N GLU A 170 3.94 -12.38 -20.10
CA GLU A 170 4.16 -12.10 -21.53
C GLU A 170 3.67 -13.25 -22.41
N ILE A 171 3.81 -14.49 -21.95
CA ILE A 171 3.40 -15.68 -22.70
C ILE A 171 1.88 -15.95 -22.59
N PHE A 172 1.31 -15.85 -21.39
CA PHE A 172 -0.01 -16.42 -21.11
C PHE A 172 -1.12 -15.41 -20.81
N LYS A 173 -0.78 -14.15 -20.50
CA LYS A 173 -1.80 -13.15 -20.17
C LYS A 173 -2.74 -12.97 -21.36
N ASP A 174 -4.03 -13.09 -21.11
CA ASP A 174 -5.10 -13.00 -22.10
C ASP A 174 -5.07 -14.07 -23.22
N GLN A 175 -4.15 -15.05 -23.14
CA GLN A 175 -4.01 -16.16 -24.09
C GLN A 175 -4.47 -17.51 -23.52
N LYS A 176 -4.38 -17.70 -22.20
CA LYS A 176 -4.73 -18.98 -21.55
C LYS A 176 -5.63 -18.79 -20.32
N ASP A 177 -6.76 -19.50 -20.30
CA ASP A 177 -7.83 -19.38 -19.30
C ASP A 177 -7.35 -19.69 -17.87
N ASN A 178 -6.34 -20.56 -17.69
CA ASN A 178 -5.82 -20.90 -16.36
C ASN A 178 -4.69 -19.98 -15.85
N TYR A 179 -4.34 -18.93 -16.60
CA TYR A 179 -3.29 -17.99 -16.18
C TYR A 179 -3.71 -17.08 -15.01
N PRO A 180 -4.86 -16.38 -15.03
CA PRO A 180 -5.27 -15.49 -13.92
C PRO A 180 -5.23 -16.14 -12.53
N PRO A 181 -5.79 -17.36 -12.29
CA PRO A 181 -5.72 -17.99 -10.98
C PRO A 181 -4.29 -18.44 -10.60
N SER A 182 -3.37 -18.53 -11.56
CA SER A 182 -1.97 -18.89 -11.31
C SER A 182 -1.14 -17.70 -10.78
N VAL A 183 -1.57 -16.45 -11.00
CA VAL A 183 -0.78 -15.24 -10.68
C VAL A 183 -0.43 -15.20 -9.19
N GLY A 184 -1.42 -15.40 -8.31
CA GLY A 184 -1.24 -15.38 -6.85
C GLY A 184 -0.45 -16.55 -6.27
N ARG A 185 -0.18 -17.62 -7.05
CA ARG A 185 0.60 -18.79 -6.60
C ARG A 185 2.07 -18.59 -6.94
N LEU A 186 2.95 -18.63 -5.95
CA LEU A 186 4.39 -18.52 -6.19
C LEU A 186 4.92 -19.73 -6.98
N PHE A 187 5.96 -19.49 -7.77
CA PHE A 187 6.72 -20.57 -8.40
C PHE A 187 7.74 -21.08 -7.37
N LEU A 188 7.90 -22.39 -7.29
CA LEU A 188 8.83 -23.01 -6.33
C LEU A 188 10.11 -23.38 -7.05
N ASP A 189 11.26 -23.43 -6.36
CA ASP A 189 12.51 -23.85 -7.01
C ASP A 189 12.43 -25.27 -7.57
N SER A 190 11.75 -26.21 -6.89
CA SER A 190 11.41 -27.54 -7.38
C SER A 190 10.08 -28.00 -6.77
N ARG A 191 9.25 -28.71 -7.55
CA ARG A 191 8.05 -29.41 -7.05
C ARG A 191 8.35 -30.84 -6.60
N LEU A 192 9.55 -31.34 -6.90
CA LEU A 192 10.07 -32.61 -6.41
C LEU A 192 11.11 -32.36 -5.33
N GLU A 193 11.01 -33.09 -4.23
CA GLU A 193 12.02 -33.14 -3.18
C GLU A 193 13.23 -33.99 -3.64
N ARG A 194 14.42 -33.73 -3.09
CA ARG A 194 15.64 -34.48 -3.48
C ARG A 194 15.52 -35.97 -3.21
N GLU A 195 14.83 -36.35 -2.14
CA GLU A 195 14.59 -37.74 -1.73
C GLU A 195 13.71 -38.50 -2.72
N GLN A 196 12.85 -37.79 -3.46
CA GLN A 196 11.97 -38.37 -4.48
C GLN A 196 12.70 -38.64 -5.80
N ILE A 197 13.89 -38.08 -5.99
CA ILE A 197 14.72 -38.30 -7.18
C ILE A 197 15.69 -39.44 -6.87
N SER A 198 15.61 -40.52 -7.67
CA SER A 198 16.48 -41.68 -7.41
C SER A 198 17.97 -41.32 -7.56
N LEU A 199 18.77 -41.78 -6.59
CA LEU A 199 20.23 -41.56 -6.56
C LEU A 199 20.93 -42.06 -7.83
N LYS A 200 20.46 -43.17 -8.42
CA LYS A 200 21.00 -43.71 -9.69
C LYS A 200 20.86 -42.74 -10.85
N VAL A 201 19.74 -42.01 -10.91
CA VAL A 201 19.51 -41.00 -11.95
C VAL A 201 20.43 -39.82 -11.72
N LEU A 202 20.58 -39.35 -10.48
CA LEU A 202 21.52 -38.28 -10.13
C LEU A 202 22.98 -38.66 -10.49
N GLN A 203 23.39 -39.90 -10.21
CA GLN A 203 24.72 -40.41 -10.60
C GLN A 203 24.89 -40.44 -12.12
N THR A 204 23.86 -40.81 -12.87
CA THR A 204 23.89 -40.84 -14.34
C THR A 204 23.95 -39.43 -14.94
N LEU A 205 23.39 -38.44 -14.25
CA LEU A 205 23.40 -37.03 -14.63
C LEU A 205 24.73 -36.33 -14.32
N GLY A 206 25.62 -37.00 -13.56
CA GLY A 206 26.97 -36.53 -13.30
C GLY A 206 27.00 -35.22 -12.49
N SER A 207 27.73 -34.23 -13.00
CA SER A 207 27.93 -32.92 -12.35
C SER A 207 26.81 -31.90 -12.62
N GLU A 208 25.84 -32.22 -13.48
CA GLU A 208 24.78 -31.27 -13.81
C GLU A 208 23.72 -31.16 -12.70
N LYS A 209 23.51 -29.94 -12.21
CA LYS A 209 22.54 -29.66 -11.16
C LYS A 209 21.12 -29.56 -11.73
N VAL A 210 20.19 -30.30 -11.12
CA VAL A 210 18.75 -30.17 -11.42
C VAL A 210 18.25 -28.80 -10.95
N GLN A 211 17.74 -28.00 -11.89
CA GLN A 211 17.20 -26.66 -11.63
C GLN A 211 15.73 -26.69 -11.22
N TYR A 212 14.95 -27.63 -11.75
CA TYR A 212 13.53 -27.80 -11.44
C TYR A 212 13.10 -29.23 -11.69
N GLY A 213 12.35 -29.82 -10.76
CA GLY A 213 11.73 -31.13 -10.94
C GLY A 213 10.23 -31.05 -10.76
N VAL A 214 9.47 -31.77 -11.60
CA VAL A 214 8.01 -31.88 -11.47
C VAL A 214 7.50 -33.25 -11.90
N SER A 215 6.47 -33.75 -11.20
CA SER A 215 5.74 -34.95 -11.60
C SER A 215 4.81 -34.65 -12.77
N VAL A 216 4.92 -35.43 -13.85
CA VAL A 216 4.11 -35.29 -15.06
C VAL A 216 3.52 -36.62 -15.49
N ILE A 217 2.41 -36.58 -16.22
CA ILE A 217 1.85 -37.77 -16.87
C ILE A 217 2.18 -37.68 -18.35
N LYS A 218 3.10 -38.54 -18.81
CA LYS A 218 3.44 -38.64 -20.23
C LYS A 218 2.39 -39.49 -20.95
N TYR A 219 1.96 -39.06 -22.13
CA TYR A 219 1.11 -39.85 -23.01
C TYR A 219 1.96 -40.53 -24.08
N ASP A 220 1.84 -41.86 -24.18
CA ASP A 220 2.53 -42.61 -25.23
C ASP A 220 2.00 -42.20 -26.62
N ARG A 221 2.92 -42.05 -27.57
CA ARG A 221 2.59 -41.65 -28.96
C ARG A 221 1.69 -42.65 -29.68
N ARG A 222 1.75 -43.92 -29.28
CA ARG A 222 0.91 -45.00 -29.79
C ARG A 222 -0.12 -45.33 -28.71
N GLY A 223 -1.37 -44.94 -28.96
CA GLY A 223 -2.51 -45.29 -28.10
C GLY A 223 -2.74 -44.39 -26.88
N PHE A 224 -1.93 -43.33 -26.67
CA PHE A 224 -2.15 -42.33 -25.61
C PHE A 224 -2.34 -42.91 -24.21
N LYS A 225 -1.61 -43.98 -23.88
CA LYS A 225 -1.64 -44.55 -22.53
C LYS A 225 -0.93 -43.60 -21.57
N PRO A 226 -1.56 -43.21 -20.44
CA PRO A 226 -0.94 -42.33 -19.47
C PRO A 226 0.15 -43.08 -18.70
N ARG A 227 1.31 -42.44 -18.54
CA ARG A 227 2.45 -42.97 -17.78
C ARG A 227 3.01 -41.90 -16.87
N ALA A 228 2.99 -42.14 -15.56
CA ALA A 228 3.63 -41.26 -14.59
C ALA A 228 5.16 -41.21 -14.84
N ARG A 229 5.69 -40.00 -14.93
CA ARG A 229 7.10 -39.70 -15.16
C ARG A 229 7.49 -38.51 -14.31
N GLN A 230 8.77 -38.42 -13.97
CA GLN A 230 9.35 -37.19 -13.42
C GLN A 230 10.03 -36.45 -14.56
N LEU A 231 9.74 -35.16 -14.70
CA LEU A 231 10.44 -34.27 -15.62
C LEU A 231 11.44 -33.45 -14.81
N LEU A 232 12.72 -33.60 -15.13
CA LEU A 232 13.81 -32.84 -14.51
C LEU A 232 14.39 -31.89 -15.56
N LEU A 233 14.49 -30.61 -15.20
CA LEU A 233 15.07 -29.56 -16.02
C LEU A 233 16.47 -29.24 -15.51
N MET A 234 17.41 -29.15 -16.45
CA MET A 234 18.81 -28.80 -16.20
C MET A 234 19.13 -27.55 -17.02
N ASN A 235 20.40 -27.12 -17.01
CA ASN A 235 20.79 -25.89 -17.70
C ASN A 235 20.78 -26.04 -19.23
N SER A 236 21.08 -27.22 -19.75
CA SER A 236 21.30 -27.49 -21.18
C SER A 236 20.25 -28.43 -21.80
N PHE A 237 19.63 -29.29 -20.99
CA PHE A 237 18.63 -30.26 -21.45
C PHE A 237 17.59 -30.57 -20.37
N ALA A 238 16.51 -31.24 -20.77
CA ALA A 238 15.52 -31.83 -19.90
C ALA A 238 15.49 -33.37 -20.02
N VAL A 239 15.18 -34.07 -18.92
CA VAL A 239 15.04 -35.53 -18.92
C VAL A 239 13.70 -35.98 -18.37
N LEU A 240 13.10 -36.97 -19.05
CA LEU A 240 11.97 -37.72 -18.52
C LEU A 240 12.46 -39.03 -17.89
N VAL A 241 12.17 -39.18 -16.61
CA VAL A 241 12.62 -40.27 -15.77
C VAL A 241 11.45 -41.16 -15.37
N ASP A 242 11.70 -42.45 -15.35
CA ASP A 242 10.80 -43.49 -14.87
C ASP A 242 11.45 -44.22 -13.70
N ARG A 243 11.12 -43.80 -12.48
CA ARG A 243 11.72 -44.27 -11.21
C ARG A 243 13.25 -44.16 -11.22
N THR A 244 13.94 -45.14 -11.78
CA THR A 244 15.41 -45.25 -11.83
C THR A 244 16.00 -45.16 -13.24
N LYS A 245 15.17 -45.16 -14.30
CA LYS A 245 15.64 -45.19 -15.70
C LYS A 245 15.31 -43.90 -16.41
N ILE A 246 16.30 -43.29 -17.06
CA ILE A 246 16.09 -42.17 -17.98
C ILE A 246 15.45 -42.71 -19.26
N LYS A 247 14.24 -42.25 -19.58
CA LYS A 247 13.47 -42.73 -20.75
C LYS A 247 13.67 -41.84 -21.96
N GLN A 248 13.85 -40.54 -21.80
CA GLN A 248 14.05 -39.60 -22.89
C GLN A 248 14.87 -38.41 -22.38
N ARG A 249 15.89 -38.03 -23.14
CA ARG A 249 16.65 -36.79 -22.97
C ARG A 249 16.24 -35.86 -24.11
N ILE A 250 15.95 -34.61 -23.79
CA ILE A 250 15.53 -33.57 -24.72
C ILE A 250 16.52 -32.42 -24.58
N ASP A 251 17.39 -32.28 -25.56
CA ASP A 251 18.34 -31.17 -25.61
C ASP A 251 17.60 -29.88 -26.00
N TYR A 252 17.87 -28.77 -25.31
CA TYR A 252 17.27 -27.49 -25.64
C TYR A 252 17.68 -26.99 -27.04
N ALA A 253 18.85 -27.39 -27.55
CA ALA A 253 19.23 -27.10 -28.93
C ALA A 253 18.28 -27.75 -29.95
N THR A 254 17.78 -28.94 -29.65
CA THR A 254 16.84 -29.68 -30.51
C THR A 254 15.37 -29.28 -30.30
N LEU A 255 15.08 -28.47 -29.27
CA LEU A 255 13.73 -28.02 -28.94
C LEU A 255 13.31 -26.89 -29.89
N ARG A 256 12.37 -27.18 -30.79
CA ARG A 256 11.87 -26.21 -31.78
C ARG A 256 10.90 -25.21 -31.16
N GLY A 257 10.08 -25.66 -30.23
CA GLY A 257 9.08 -24.84 -29.55
C GLY A 257 8.25 -25.65 -28.57
N ILE A 258 7.35 -24.95 -27.89
CA ILE A 258 6.44 -25.52 -26.90
C ILE A 258 5.03 -25.13 -27.31
N SER A 259 4.11 -26.10 -27.36
CA SER A 259 2.70 -25.81 -27.62
C SER A 259 1.85 -26.17 -26.41
N VAL A 260 0.93 -25.27 -26.08
CA VAL A 260 -0.10 -25.47 -25.07
C VAL A 260 -1.46 -25.05 -25.63
N SER A 261 -2.53 -25.49 -24.99
CA SER A 261 -3.89 -25.03 -25.30
C SER A 261 -4.18 -23.64 -24.72
N SER A 262 -5.23 -22.97 -25.19
CA SER A 262 -5.80 -21.79 -24.53
C SER A 262 -6.72 -22.12 -23.35
N LEU A 263 -7.15 -23.37 -23.19
CA LEU A 263 -8.15 -23.78 -22.19
C LEU A 263 -7.53 -24.06 -20.81
N MET A 264 -8.39 -24.29 -19.82
CA MET A 264 -8.01 -24.70 -18.45
C MET A 264 -7.61 -26.17 -18.34
N ASP A 265 -6.62 -26.59 -19.11
CA ASP A 265 -6.00 -27.90 -18.96
C ASP A 265 -4.52 -27.80 -18.59
N GLY A 266 -3.93 -28.96 -18.30
CA GLY A 266 -2.52 -29.12 -17.96
C GLY A 266 -1.66 -29.67 -19.10
N MET A 267 -2.13 -29.66 -20.35
CA MET A 267 -1.42 -30.31 -21.46
C MET A 267 -0.29 -29.44 -22.00
N VAL A 268 0.86 -30.09 -22.25
CA VAL A 268 2.06 -29.49 -22.83
C VAL A 268 2.61 -30.42 -23.89
N VAL A 269 2.98 -29.84 -25.02
CA VAL A 269 3.70 -30.51 -26.09
C VAL A 269 5.06 -29.86 -26.28
N LEU A 270 6.13 -30.64 -26.13
CA LEU A 270 7.49 -30.22 -26.47
C LEU A 270 7.82 -30.70 -27.87
N HIS A 271 8.05 -29.76 -28.79
CA HIS A 271 8.40 -30.06 -30.18
C HIS A 271 9.90 -30.25 -30.31
N VAL A 272 10.32 -31.47 -30.62
CA VAL A 272 11.73 -31.87 -30.66
C VAL A 272 12.08 -32.28 -32.08
N LEU A 273 13.13 -31.67 -32.65
CA LEU A 273 13.63 -32.02 -33.96
C LEU A 273 14.07 -33.49 -33.96
N CYS A 274 13.65 -34.25 -34.97
CA CYS A 274 13.93 -35.67 -35.08
C CYS A 274 14.53 -35.95 -36.47
N GLU A 275 15.85 -36.04 -36.55
CA GLU A 275 16.55 -36.31 -37.81
C GLU A 275 16.59 -37.82 -38.13
N ASP A 276 16.66 -38.66 -37.09
CA ASP A 276 16.73 -40.13 -37.19
C ASP A 276 15.49 -40.85 -36.64
N ASN A 277 15.11 -41.98 -37.25
CA ASN A 277 14.03 -42.86 -36.77
C ASN A 277 14.31 -43.51 -35.39
N LYS A 278 15.57 -43.48 -34.93
CA LYS A 278 15.96 -43.98 -33.59
C LYS A 278 15.76 -42.94 -32.49
N GLN A 279 15.70 -41.65 -32.85
CA GLN A 279 15.51 -40.57 -31.88
C GLN A 279 14.04 -40.41 -31.51
N LYS A 280 13.80 -40.02 -30.25
CA LYS A 280 12.45 -39.80 -29.76
C LYS A 280 12.07 -38.35 -30.07
N GLY A 281 11.18 -38.14 -31.05
CA GLY A 281 10.54 -36.84 -31.36
C GLY A 281 9.66 -36.24 -30.25
N ASP A 282 8.54 -35.62 -30.61
CA ASP A 282 7.75 -34.79 -29.69
C ASP A 282 7.29 -35.53 -28.42
N ALA A 283 7.23 -34.79 -27.32
CA ALA A 283 6.81 -35.27 -26.02
C ALA A 283 5.51 -34.59 -25.58
N VAL A 284 4.44 -35.38 -25.52
CA VAL A 284 3.13 -34.95 -25.02
C VAL A 284 2.99 -35.35 -23.55
N MET A 285 2.68 -34.39 -22.70
CA MET A 285 2.56 -34.61 -21.27
C MET A 285 1.50 -33.71 -20.62
N HIS A 286 1.02 -34.14 -19.47
CA HIS A 286 0.12 -33.39 -18.61
C HIS A 286 0.84 -33.01 -17.30
N CYS A 287 0.71 -31.75 -16.90
CA CYS A 287 1.28 -31.19 -15.68
C CYS A 287 0.24 -30.31 -14.96
N SER A 288 0.10 -30.50 -13.64
CA SER A 288 -0.77 -29.66 -12.81
C SER A 288 -0.28 -28.22 -12.66
N HIS A 289 1.02 -27.99 -12.81
CA HIS A 289 1.68 -26.68 -12.69
C HIS A 289 2.13 -26.18 -14.07
N VAL A 290 1.21 -26.15 -15.04
CA VAL A 290 1.53 -25.93 -16.46
C VAL A 290 2.22 -24.59 -16.73
N ILE A 291 1.72 -23.50 -16.14
CA ILE A 291 2.25 -22.14 -16.30
C ILE A 291 3.69 -22.08 -15.78
N GLU A 292 3.91 -22.62 -14.58
CA GLU A 292 5.24 -22.68 -13.95
C GLU A 292 6.22 -23.50 -14.78
N LEU A 293 5.80 -24.70 -15.21
CA LEU A 293 6.63 -25.60 -16.00
C LEU A 293 7.04 -24.96 -17.33
N VAL A 294 6.08 -24.48 -18.11
CA VAL A 294 6.36 -23.95 -19.45
C VAL A 294 7.22 -22.70 -19.36
N THR A 295 6.94 -21.80 -18.42
CA THR A 295 7.77 -20.61 -18.21
C THR A 295 9.23 -20.98 -17.87
N LYS A 296 9.43 -21.98 -17.00
CA LYS A 296 10.79 -22.41 -16.65
C LYS A 296 11.51 -23.09 -17.79
N VAL A 297 10.83 -23.97 -18.53
CA VAL A 297 11.42 -24.63 -19.72
C VAL A 297 11.76 -23.59 -20.78
N SER A 298 10.86 -22.65 -21.06
CA SER A 298 11.07 -21.63 -22.09
C SER A 298 12.22 -20.67 -21.73
N MET A 299 12.37 -20.32 -20.46
CA MET A 299 13.49 -19.52 -19.97
C MET A 299 14.82 -20.28 -20.03
N LEU A 300 14.86 -21.55 -19.58
CA LEU A 300 16.08 -22.37 -19.62
C LEU A 300 16.51 -22.69 -21.05
N ALA A 301 15.57 -22.95 -21.95
CA ALA A 301 15.85 -23.25 -23.35
C ALA A 301 16.11 -22.00 -24.22
N GLY A 302 15.87 -20.80 -23.70
CA GLY A 302 15.94 -19.56 -24.49
C GLY A 302 14.90 -19.50 -25.62
N LYS A 303 13.72 -20.11 -25.41
CA LYS A 303 12.65 -20.28 -26.41
C LYS A 303 11.35 -19.59 -26.01
N THR A 304 11.41 -18.48 -25.26
CA THR A 304 10.23 -17.73 -24.80
C THR A 304 9.31 -17.30 -25.94
N SER A 305 9.87 -16.86 -27.08
CA SER A 305 9.12 -16.47 -28.28
C SER A 305 8.58 -17.64 -29.10
N TYR A 306 8.93 -18.88 -28.76
CA TYR A 306 8.51 -20.11 -29.47
C TYR A 306 7.49 -20.92 -28.66
N VAL A 307 6.75 -20.26 -27.77
CA VAL A 307 5.63 -20.84 -27.04
C VAL A 307 4.33 -20.49 -27.75
N ASN A 308 3.67 -21.49 -28.32
CA ASN A 308 2.43 -21.34 -29.07
C ASN A 308 1.23 -21.71 -28.18
N VAL A 309 0.26 -20.81 -28.07
CA VAL A 309 -1.01 -21.05 -27.36
C VAL A 309 -2.12 -21.25 -28.39
N SER A 310 -2.58 -22.49 -28.55
CA SER A 310 -3.55 -22.86 -29.59
C SER A 310 -4.95 -23.09 -29.00
N PRO A 311 -6.02 -22.45 -29.52
CA PRO A 311 -7.36 -22.58 -28.96
C PRO A 311 -8.13 -23.84 -29.38
N GLY A 312 -7.73 -24.49 -30.47
CA GLY A 312 -8.44 -25.62 -31.06
C GLY A 312 -7.69 -26.94 -30.95
N SER A 313 -6.69 -27.11 -31.83
CA SER A 313 -5.93 -28.36 -31.93
C SER A 313 -4.43 -28.11 -31.96
N ILE A 314 -3.65 -29.00 -31.36
CA ILE A 314 -2.19 -29.01 -31.45
C ILE A 314 -1.75 -30.23 -32.26
N ARG A 315 -0.93 -29.99 -33.29
CA ARG A 315 -0.28 -31.05 -34.07
C ARG A 315 1.10 -31.33 -33.50
N PHE A 316 1.47 -32.60 -33.42
CA PHE A 316 2.78 -33.01 -32.92
C PHE A 316 3.35 -34.19 -33.71
N THR A 317 4.66 -34.28 -33.78
CA THR A 317 5.36 -35.28 -34.58
C THR A 317 5.54 -36.57 -33.77
N VAL A 318 4.93 -37.67 -34.24
CA VAL A 318 5.03 -38.98 -33.59
C VAL A 318 6.30 -39.73 -34.02
N ALA A 319 6.58 -39.70 -35.32
CA ALA A 319 7.73 -40.27 -36.02
C ALA A 319 7.89 -39.55 -37.38
N ARG A 320 8.99 -39.76 -38.09
CA ARG A 320 9.22 -39.17 -39.44
C ARG A 320 8.00 -39.47 -40.33
N ASN A 321 7.30 -38.43 -40.78
CA ASN A 321 6.06 -38.45 -41.60
C ASN A 321 4.76 -38.93 -40.92
N LYS A 322 4.70 -39.06 -39.59
CA LYS A 322 3.44 -39.33 -38.86
C LYS A 322 3.16 -38.25 -37.82
N GLU A 323 2.06 -37.52 -38.03
CA GLU A 323 1.57 -36.51 -37.09
C GLU A 323 0.44 -37.06 -36.22
N GLY A 324 0.45 -36.67 -34.95
CA GLY A 324 -0.68 -36.82 -34.03
C GLY A 324 -1.37 -35.49 -33.85
N ILE A 325 -2.67 -35.53 -33.57
CA ILE A 325 -3.50 -34.36 -33.28
C ILE A 325 -4.04 -34.47 -31.86
N ILE A 326 -4.02 -33.35 -31.14
CA ILE A 326 -4.68 -33.19 -29.84
C ILE A 326 -5.76 -32.13 -30.02
N ASP A 327 -7.02 -32.53 -29.84
CA ASP A 327 -8.19 -31.65 -29.92
C ASP A 327 -8.64 -31.25 -28.52
N PHE A 328 -8.82 -29.94 -28.32
CA PHE A 328 -9.22 -29.36 -27.04
C PHE A 328 -10.70 -28.94 -27.10
N ILE A 329 -11.48 -29.43 -26.15
CA ILE A 329 -12.93 -29.20 -26.08
C ILE A 329 -13.26 -28.70 -24.68
N ARG A 330 -14.23 -27.78 -24.56
CA ARG A 330 -14.74 -27.33 -23.27
C ARG A 330 -15.79 -28.31 -22.73
N GLY A 331 -15.69 -28.69 -21.46
CA GLY A 331 -16.67 -29.54 -20.78
C GLY A 331 -16.76 -29.24 -19.28
N SER A 332 -17.38 -30.15 -18.53
CA SER A 332 -17.58 -30.02 -17.07
C SER A 332 -16.37 -30.49 -16.25
N GLU A 333 -15.71 -31.56 -16.68
CA GLU A 333 -14.59 -32.18 -15.97
C GLU A 333 -13.37 -32.32 -16.88
N LEU A 334 -12.18 -32.31 -16.26
CA LEU A 334 -10.93 -32.59 -16.97
C LEU A 334 -10.86 -34.08 -17.35
N LYS A 335 -10.94 -34.40 -18.64
CA LYS A 335 -10.82 -35.78 -19.15
C LYS A 335 -9.91 -35.83 -20.37
N VAL A 336 -8.98 -36.79 -20.37
CA VAL A 336 -8.09 -37.05 -21.51
C VAL A 336 -8.38 -38.44 -22.05
N ALA A 337 -8.87 -38.53 -23.28
CA ALA A 337 -9.29 -39.78 -23.89
C ALA A 337 -8.86 -39.87 -25.35
N LYS A 338 -8.74 -41.09 -25.88
CA LYS A 338 -8.50 -41.31 -27.30
C LYS A 338 -9.82 -41.18 -28.06
N GLY A 339 -9.87 -40.24 -29.01
CA GLY A 339 -11.03 -40.04 -29.89
C GLY A 339 -11.21 -41.19 -30.88
N LYS A 340 -12.43 -41.32 -31.42
CA LYS A 340 -12.80 -42.38 -32.38
C LYS A 340 -11.93 -42.40 -33.64
N ARG A 341 -11.42 -41.24 -34.07
CA ARG A 341 -10.51 -41.11 -35.23
C ARG A 341 -9.02 -41.23 -34.88
N GLY A 342 -8.71 -41.69 -33.66
CA GLY A 342 -7.33 -41.93 -33.24
C GLY A 342 -6.53 -40.70 -32.78
N HIS A 343 -7.13 -39.51 -32.74
CA HIS A 343 -6.56 -38.31 -32.10
C HIS A 343 -6.77 -38.32 -30.58
N LEU A 344 -6.03 -37.49 -29.86
CA LEU A 344 -6.21 -37.29 -28.42
C LEU A 344 -7.26 -36.19 -28.21
N VAL A 345 -8.29 -36.45 -27.41
CA VAL A 345 -9.30 -35.46 -27.04
C VAL A 345 -9.09 -35.08 -25.58
N VAL A 346 -8.96 -33.78 -25.34
CA VAL A 346 -8.79 -33.18 -24.01
C VAL A 346 -10.00 -32.32 -23.72
N ILE A 347 -10.80 -32.75 -22.76
CA ILE A 347 -11.94 -31.99 -22.26
C ILE A 347 -11.46 -31.15 -21.09
N ALA A 348 -11.55 -29.83 -21.18
CA ALA A 348 -11.14 -28.89 -20.15
C ALA A 348 -12.35 -28.28 -19.44
N PRO A 349 -12.31 -28.12 -18.10
CA PRO A 349 -13.39 -27.50 -17.34
C PRO A 349 -13.55 -26.00 -17.70
N ARG A 350 -14.75 -25.46 -17.51
CA ARG A 350 -15.00 -24.01 -17.57
C ARG A 350 -14.74 -23.36 -16.21
N ILE A 351 -14.27 -22.12 -16.24
CA ILE A 351 -14.35 -21.22 -15.07
C ILE A 351 -15.84 -20.96 -14.83
N THR A 352 -16.38 -21.48 -13.73
CA THR A 352 -17.56 -20.87 -13.11
C THR A 352 -17.10 -19.51 -12.60
N ALA A 353 -17.47 -18.44 -13.30
CA ALA A 353 -17.28 -17.09 -12.79
C ALA A 353 -18.04 -16.99 -11.45
N SER A 354 -17.29 -16.85 -10.36
CA SER A 354 -17.79 -16.44 -9.05
C SER A 354 -17.59 -14.94 -8.92
#